data_AF-A0A914R5J2-F1
#
_entry.id   AF-A0A914R5J2-F1
#
_cell.length_a   1.000
_cell.length_b   1.000
_cell.length_c   1.000
_cell.angle_alpha   90.00
_cell.angle_beta   90.00
_cell.angle_gamma   90.00
#
_symmetry.space_group_name_H-M   'P 1'
#
loop_
_entity.id
_entity.type
_entity.pdbx_description
1 polymer ?
#
loop_
_entity_poly.entity_id
_entity_poly.type
_entity_poly.pdbx_seq_one_letter_code
_entity_poly.pdbx_strand_id
1 'polypeptide(L)'
;MLRLTLTALLSFVLMQDVKACPTGWFSSPVERNLCFNFTASRANFFLAFETCQRMRPQATLASVSNVFENAAMRAFALTYDEKPVAWIGLNDVAENGQWNWLDNNPTTFTRWAPGEQFLSFRTF
;
A
#
# COMPACT_ATOMS: atom_id res chain seq x y z
N MET A 1 54.36 4.90 21.02
CA MET A 1 54.44 3.60 20.31
C MET A 1 53.06 3.30 19.74
N LEU A 2 52.97 3.35 18.42
CA LEU A 2 51.78 3.15 17.62
C LEU A 2 51.39 1.67 17.65
N ARG A 3 50.15 1.32 18.01
CA ARG A 3 49.55 0.03 17.63
C ARG A 3 48.12 0.25 17.16
N LEU A 4 48.02 0.60 15.88
CA LEU A 4 46.82 0.47 15.06
C LEU A 4 46.56 -1.03 14.85
N THR A 5 45.54 -1.61 15.49
CA THR A 5 45.08 -2.96 15.13
C THR A 5 44.04 -2.84 14.02
N LEU A 6 44.53 -3.15 12.83
CA LEU A 6 43.82 -3.35 11.58
C LEU A 6 42.98 -4.65 11.67
N THR A 7 41.82 -4.62 12.33
CA THR A 7 40.80 -5.68 12.16
C THR A 7 39.54 -5.09 11.56
N ALA A 8 39.55 -5.15 10.23
CA ALA A 8 38.42 -5.46 9.37
C ALA A 8 37.26 -4.44 9.29
N LEU A 9 37.45 -3.50 8.36
CA LEU A 9 36.43 -2.78 7.59
C LEU A 9 35.51 -3.70 6.75
N LEU A 10 35.00 -4.82 7.29
CA LEU A 10 34.33 -5.86 6.49
C LEU A 10 33.06 -6.45 7.13
N SER A 11 32.28 -5.62 7.82
CA SER A 11 30.85 -5.88 7.98
C SER A 11 30.06 -4.60 8.28
N PHE A 12 30.30 -3.53 7.52
CA PHE A 12 29.16 -2.73 7.05
C PHE A 12 28.54 -3.47 5.86
N VAL A 13 28.17 -4.74 6.06
CA VAL A 13 26.96 -5.19 5.39
C VAL A 13 25.94 -4.23 5.95
N LEU A 14 25.44 -3.31 5.13
CA LEU A 14 24.17 -2.67 5.43
C LEU A 14 23.24 -3.86 5.64
N MET A 15 23.04 -4.26 6.89
CA MET A 15 21.79 -4.88 7.28
C MET A 15 20.80 -3.80 6.87
N GLN A 16 20.30 -3.90 5.64
CA GLN A 16 19.06 -3.25 5.30
C GLN A 16 18.12 -3.85 6.32
N ASP A 17 17.87 -3.13 7.41
CA ASP A 17 16.87 -3.50 8.38
C ASP A 17 15.64 -3.79 7.54
N VAL A 18 15.31 -5.08 7.39
CA VAL A 18 14.04 -5.48 6.82
C VAL A 18 13.07 -4.94 7.84
N LYS A 19 12.56 -3.72 7.62
CA LYS A 19 11.61 -3.09 8.53
C LYS A 19 10.35 -3.92 8.40
N ALA A 20 10.23 -4.87 9.33
CA ALA A 20 9.01 -5.63 9.49
C ALA A 20 7.86 -4.63 9.64
N CYS A 21 6.75 -4.92 8.97
CA CYS A 21 5.59 -4.06 9.06
C CYS A 21 5.15 -3.90 10.52
N PRO A 22 4.64 -2.72 10.91
CA PRO A 22 4.14 -2.53 12.26
C PRO A 22 3.07 -3.57 12.62
N THR A 23 2.88 -3.85 13.91
CA THR A 23 1.83 -4.76 14.36
C THR A 23 0.46 -4.37 13.79
N GLY A 24 -0.26 -5.35 13.23
CA GLY A 24 -1.56 -5.14 12.58
C GLY A 24 -1.47 -4.72 11.10
N TRP A 25 -0.26 -4.55 10.56
CA TRP A 25 -0.03 -4.32 9.14
C TRP A 25 0.52 -5.59 8.49
N PHE A 26 0.23 -5.81 7.21
CA PHE A 26 0.82 -6.91 6.45
C PHE A 26 1.76 -6.38 5.36
N SER A 27 2.81 -7.14 5.09
CA SER A 27 3.83 -6.78 4.10
C SER A 27 3.34 -7.02 2.68
N SER A 28 3.73 -6.13 1.76
CA SER A 28 3.55 -6.38 0.34
C SER A 28 4.28 -7.65 -0.09
N PRO A 29 3.64 -8.51 -0.90
CA PRO A 29 4.31 -9.69 -1.46
C PRO A 29 5.32 -9.33 -2.57
N VAL A 30 5.38 -8.07 -3.02
CA VAL A 30 6.17 -7.67 -4.19
C VAL A 30 7.16 -6.54 -3.87
N GLU A 31 6.79 -5.59 -3.02
CA GLU A 31 7.66 -4.46 -2.68
C GLU A 31 8.22 -4.57 -1.26
N ARG A 32 9.54 -4.45 -1.14
CA ARG A 32 10.21 -4.44 0.16
C ARG A 32 9.92 -3.13 0.89
N ASN A 33 9.49 -3.24 2.14
CA ASN A 33 9.11 -2.12 3.02
C ASN A 33 7.76 -1.44 2.71
N LEU A 34 6.94 -2.01 1.82
CA LEU A 34 5.57 -1.58 1.65
C LEU A 34 4.66 -2.37 2.59
N CYS A 35 3.85 -1.66 3.36
CA CYS A 35 2.96 -2.21 4.37
C CYS A 35 1.53 -1.74 4.14
N PHE A 36 0.59 -2.65 4.33
CA PHE A 36 -0.84 -2.37 4.20
C PHE A 36 -1.56 -2.53 5.52
N ASN A 37 -2.65 -1.79 5.69
CA ASN A 37 -3.60 -1.95 6.77
C ASN A 37 -5.01 -1.84 6.21
N PHE A 38 -5.98 -2.36 6.96
CA PHE A 38 -7.39 -2.34 6.63
C PHE A 38 -8.18 -1.75 7.79
N THR A 39 -9.07 -0.81 7.48
CA THR A 39 -9.97 -0.22 8.47
C THR A 39 -11.41 -0.57 8.12
N ALA A 40 -12.13 -1.23 9.03
CA ALA A 40 -13.53 -1.60 8.82
C ALA A 40 -14.51 -0.42 8.95
N SER A 41 -14.02 0.80 9.21
CA SER A 41 -14.87 1.98 9.39
C SER A 41 -15.44 2.44 8.05
N ARG A 42 -16.77 2.63 8.01
CA ARG A 42 -17.43 3.23 6.84
C ARG A 42 -17.05 4.70 6.74
N ALA A 43 -16.51 5.08 5.59
CA ALA A 43 -16.07 6.43 5.28
C ALA A 43 -16.39 6.77 3.81
N ASN A 44 -16.32 8.05 3.46
CA ASN A 44 -16.16 8.45 2.05
C ASN A 44 -14.65 8.45 1.69
N PHE A 45 -14.32 8.63 0.41
CA PHE A 45 -12.93 8.61 -0.07
C PHE A 45 -12.01 9.55 0.73
N PHE A 46 -12.45 10.79 0.92
CA PHE A 46 -11.65 11.82 1.62
C PHE A 46 -11.36 11.44 3.08
N LEU A 47 -12.38 11.01 3.82
CA LEU A 47 -12.22 10.57 5.21
C LEU A 47 -11.37 9.29 5.32
N ALA A 48 -11.46 8.39 4.33
CA ALA A 48 -10.62 7.19 4.29
C ALA A 48 -9.14 7.56 4.07
N PHE A 49 -8.87 8.51 3.17
CA PHE A 49 -7.54 9.05 2.95
C PHE A 49 -6.96 9.72 4.20
N GLU A 50 -7.72 10.61 4.84
CA GLU A 50 -7.29 11.24 6.11
C GLU A 50 -7.03 10.20 7.20
N THR A 51 -7.86 9.16 7.27
CA THR A 51 -7.67 8.05 8.23
C THR A 51 -6.32 7.38 8.02
N CYS A 52 -5.92 7.11 6.77
CA CYS A 52 -4.58 6.58 6.46
C CYS A 52 -3.47 7.51 6.95
N GLN A 53 -3.54 8.80 6.64
CA GLN A 53 -2.54 9.77 7.08
C GLN A 53 -2.44 9.87 8.60
N ARG A 54 -3.57 9.72 9.30
CA ARG A 54 -3.63 9.75 10.76
C ARG A 54 -3.06 8.47 11.40
N MET A 55 -3.09 7.33 10.70
CA MET A 55 -2.44 6.10 11.15
C MET A 55 -0.91 6.22 11.08
N ARG A 56 -0.36 6.78 9.99
CA ARG A 56 1.07 7.05 9.83
C ARG A 56 1.29 8.26 8.89
N PRO A 57 2.27 9.15 9.15
CA PRO A 57 2.52 10.33 8.33
C PRO A 57 2.77 10.07 6.84
N GLN A 58 3.25 8.88 6.48
CA GLN A 58 3.57 8.48 5.09
C GLN A 58 2.54 7.51 4.50
N ALA A 59 1.46 7.20 5.23
CA ALA A 59 0.43 6.30 4.73
C ALA A 59 -0.62 7.06 3.92
N THR A 60 -1.08 6.43 2.86
CA THR A 60 -2.18 6.87 1.98
C THR A 60 -3.12 5.69 1.72
N LEU A 61 -4.17 5.90 0.92
CA LEU A 61 -4.96 4.78 0.42
C LEU A 61 -4.11 3.90 -0.48
N ALA A 62 -4.26 2.58 -0.36
CA ALA A 62 -3.39 1.61 -1.01
C ALA A 62 -3.44 1.69 -2.55
N SER A 63 -2.29 1.53 -3.19
CA SER A 63 -2.19 1.15 -4.59
C SER A 63 -2.28 -0.37 -4.76
N VAL A 64 -2.54 -0.82 -5.98
CA VAL A 64 -2.46 -2.25 -6.35
C VAL A 64 -1.65 -2.36 -7.63
N SER A 65 -0.45 -2.93 -7.55
CA SER A 65 0.48 -2.99 -8.69
C SER A 65 0.43 -4.32 -9.45
N ASN A 66 -0.19 -5.37 -8.89
CA ASN A 66 -0.31 -6.67 -9.55
C ASN A 66 -1.34 -7.61 -8.90
N VAL A 67 -1.50 -8.79 -9.51
CA VAL A 67 -2.42 -9.85 -9.05
C VAL A 67 -2.10 -10.40 -7.65
N PHE A 68 -0.82 -10.50 -7.27
CA PHE A 68 -0.44 -11.06 -5.96
C PHE A 68 -0.80 -10.10 -4.83
N GLU A 69 -0.53 -8.81 -5.03
CA GLU A 69 -0.92 -7.76 -4.09
C GLU A 69 -2.44 -7.65 -3.98
N ASN A 70 -3.16 -7.67 -5.10
CA ASN A 70 -4.63 -7.73 -5.10
C ASN A 70 -5.15 -8.93 -4.30
N ALA A 71 -4.55 -10.11 -4.47
CA ALA A 71 -4.96 -11.32 -3.76
C ALA A 71 -4.66 -11.23 -2.26
N ALA A 72 -3.48 -10.72 -1.89
CA ALA A 72 -3.07 -10.53 -0.50
C ALA A 72 -3.98 -9.52 0.22
N MET A 73 -4.26 -8.37 -0.40
CA MET A 73 -5.19 -7.37 0.13
C MET A 73 -6.59 -7.93 0.33
N ARG A 74 -7.11 -8.68 -0.66
CA ARG A 74 -8.43 -9.32 -0.54
C ARG A 74 -8.46 -10.35 0.59
N ALA A 75 -7.45 -11.20 0.69
CA ALA A 75 -7.34 -12.20 1.75
C ALA A 75 -7.29 -11.54 3.14
N PHE A 76 -6.53 -10.45 3.28
CA PHE A 76 -6.46 -9.70 4.53
C PHE A 76 -7.80 -9.03 4.87
N ALA A 77 -8.46 -8.39 3.89
CA ALA A 77 -9.74 -7.74 4.10
C ALA A 77 -10.85 -8.73 4.51
N LEU A 78 -10.81 -9.97 3.99
CA LEU A 78 -11.73 -11.05 4.38
C LEU A 78 -11.63 -11.45 5.86
N THR A 79 -10.56 -11.08 6.55
CA THR A 79 -10.45 -11.30 8.01
C THR A 79 -11.29 -10.30 8.83
N TYR A 80 -11.79 -9.22 8.20
CA TYR A 80 -12.61 -8.19 8.82
C TYR A 80 -14.08 -8.28 8.43
N ASP A 81 -14.39 -8.69 7.20
CA ASP A 81 -15.77 -8.80 6.67
C ASP A 81 -15.84 -9.91 5.61
N GLU A 82 -16.96 -10.63 5.51
CA GLU A 82 -17.17 -11.67 4.48
C GLU A 82 -17.28 -11.11 3.06
N LYS A 83 -17.71 -9.85 2.94
CA LYS A 83 -17.87 -9.11 1.68
C LYS A 83 -17.18 -7.75 1.81
N PRO A 84 -15.83 -7.74 1.92
CA PRO A 84 -15.11 -6.52 2.19
C PRO A 84 -15.20 -5.55 1.01
N VAL A 85 -15.53 -4.31 1.30
CA VAL A 85 -15.49 -3.17 0.37
C VAL A 85 -14.62 -2.10 1.02
N ALA A 86 -13.66 -1.57 0.28
CA ALA A 86 -12.73 -0.59 0.82
C ALA A 86 -12.32 0.46 -0.20
N TRP A 87 -12.06 1.67 0.30
CA TRP A 87 -11.41 2.71 -0.48
C TRP A 87 -9.95 2.34 -0.75
N ILE A 88 -9.51 2.60 -1.98
CA ILE A 88 -8.13 2.49 -2.43
C ILE A 88 -7.73 3.78 -3.14
N GLY A 89 -6.44 3.95 -3.45
CA GLY A 89 -5.90 5.23 -3.93
C GLY A 89 -6.13 5.55 -5.41
N LEU A 90 -6.84 4.70 -6.17
CA LEU A 90 -7.04 4.94 -7.61
C LEU A 90 -8.09 6.03 -7.82
N ASN A 91 -7.75 7.07 -8.59
CA ASN A 91 -8.63 8.20 -8.84
C ASN A 91 -8.31 8.87 -10.19
N ASP A 92 -9.25 9.63 -10.75
CA ASP A 92 -9.10 10.40 -11.98
C ASP A 92 -9.38 11.90 -11.76
N VAL A 93 -9.18 12.37 -10.52
CA VAL A 93 -9.50 13.75 -10.11
C VAL A 93 -8.69 14.79 -10.90
N ALA A 94 -7.45 14.45 -11.26
CA ALA A 94 -6.57 15.35 -12.01
C ALA A 94 -7.03 15.51 -13.46
N GLU A 95 -7.45 14.42 -14.10
CA GLU A 95 -7.93 14.41 -15.47
C GLU A 95 -8.91 13.25 -15.66
N ASN A 96 -10.16 13.57 -15.99
CA ASN A 96 -11.24 12.60 -16.12
C ASN A 96 -10.88 11.51 -17.15
N GLY A 97 -11.00 10.25 -16.75
CA GLY A 97 -10.60 9.10 -17.57
C GLY A 97 -9.10 8.75 -17.54
N GLN A 98 -8.26 9.54 -16.86
CA GLN A 98 -6.86 9.22 -16.58
C GLN A 98 -6.70 8.81 -15.12
N TRP A 99 -6.69 7.50 -14.89
CA TRP A 99 -6.62 6.93 -13.56
C TRP A 99 -5.19 6.89 -13.02
N ASN A 100 -4.98 7.49 -11.85
CA ASN A 100 -3.70 7.60 -11.17
C ASN A 100 -3.83 7.17 -9.71
N TRP A 101 -2.76 6.58 -9.17
CA TRP A 101 -2.67 6.26 -7.75
C TRP A 101 -2.21 7.48 -6.93
N LEU A 102 -2.78 7.67 -5.73
CA LEU A 102 -2.41 8.78 -4.82
C LEU A 102 -0.94 8.78 -4.39
N ASP A 103 -0.27 7.64 -4.41
CA ASP A 103 1.15 7.49 -4.08
C ASP A 103 2.08 7.68 -5.30
N ASN A 104 1.52 8.02 -6.46
CA ASN A 104 2.20 8.12 -7.74
C ASN A 104 2.78 6.79 -8.26
N ASN A 105 2.31 5.65 -7.77
CA ASN A 105 2.62 4.39 -8.41
C ASN A 105 2.09 4.37 -9.85
N PRO A 106 2.83 3.77 -10.81
CA PRO A 106 2.35 3.63 -12.18
C PRO A 106 1.05 2.79 -12.24
N THR A 107 0.04 3.28 -12.96
CA THR A 107 -1.21 2.53 -13.21
C THR A 107 -1.01 1.44 -14.28
N THR A 108 -0.21 0.42 -13.97
CA THR A 108 0.08 -0.72 -14.88
C THR A 108 -0.84 -1.92 -14.65
N PHE A 109 -1.58 -1.93 -13.53
CA PHE A 109 -2.52 -2.98 -13.16
C PHE A 109 -3.85 -2.37 -12.75
N THR A 110 -4.94 -2.91 -13.30
CA THR A 110 -6.31 -2.62 -12.86
C THR A 110 -7.12 -3.91 -12.89
N ARG A 111 -8.13 -4.00 -12.00
CA ARG A 111 -9.06 -5.13 -11.92
C ARG A 111 -10.46 -4.60 -11.64
N TRP A 112 -11.01 -3.90 -12.63
CA TRP A 112 -12.37 -3.37 -12.58
C TRP A 112 -13.40 -4.49 -12.45
N ALA A 113 -14.45 -4.27 -11.66
CA ALA A 113 -15.64 -5.09 -11.79
C ALA A 113 -16.31 -4.81 -13.15
N PRO A 114 -17.10 -5.75 -13.70
CA PRO A 114 -17.72 -5.56 -15.00
C PRO A 114 -18.50 -4.23 -15.10
N GLY A 115 -18.05 -3.33 -15.98
CA GLY A 115 -18.69 -2.04 -16.25
C GLY A 115 -18.21 -0.87 -15.40
N GLU A 116 -17.37 -1.09 -14.39
CA GLU A 116 -16.87 -0.02 -13.52
C GLU A 116 -15.80 0.84 -14.19
N GLN A 117 -15.13 0.35 -15.23
CA GLN A 117 -14.17 1.17 -15.98
C GLN A 117 -14.79 2.42 -16.66
N PHE A 118 -16.12 2.48 -16.74
CA PHE A 118 -16.88 3.58 -17.33
C PHE A 118 -17.54 4.49 -16.28
N LEU A 119 -17.42 4.16 -14.99
CA LEU A 119 -18.01 4.91 -13.89
C LEU A 119 -16.88 5.59 -13.12
N SER A 120 -16.71 6.90 -13.28
CA SER A 120 -15.65 7.70 -12.62
C SER A 120 -15.77 7.76 -11.08
N PHE A 121 -16.77 7.10 -10.49
CA PHE A 121 -17.04 7.16 -9.05
C PHE A 121 -17.51 5.81 -8.49
N ARG A 122 -16.61 4.84 -8.27
CA ARG A 122 -16.58 3.96 -7.06
C ARG A 122 -15.52 2.85 -7.12
N THR A 123 -15.23 2.36 -5.93
CA THR A 123 -14.23 1.38 -5.47
C THR A 123 -14.49 -0.07 -5.86
N PHE A 124 -13.41 -0.85 -5.82
CA PHE A 124 -13.37 -2.32 -5.69
C PHE A 124 -14.39 -2.90 -4.70
#